data_AF-A0A1Q9JXD4-F1
#
_entry.id   AF-A0A1Q9JXD4-F1
#
_cell.length_a   1.000
_cell.length_b   1.000
_cell.length_c   1.000
_cell.angle_alpha   90.00
_cell.angle_beta   90.00
_cell.angle_gamma   90.00
#
_symmetry.space_group_name_H-M   'P 1'
#
loop_
_entity.id
_entity.type
_entity.pdbx_description
1 polymer ?
#
loop_
_entity_poly.entity_id
_entity_poly.type
_entity_poly.pdbx_seq_one_letter_code
_entity_poly.pdbx_strand_id
1 'polypeptide(L)'
;MEDDIDSSINTFSSLENEENNVFWKATVKIVYTISGEYVQLTKVTGSWVQLRGATTLSNRRVYYGQSYLASNSATGSKKPSKNSFSYSTGFKKGRYIYNKSVIGANTTATITLSGGSKRTIEARADKNL
;
A
#
# COMPACT_ATOMS: atom_id res chain seq x y z
N MET A 1 -29.27 -9.18 -6.59
CA MET A 1 -28.37 -8.03 -6.70
C MET A 1 -27.38 -8.22 -5.57
N GLU A 2 -26.20 -8.76 -5.86
CA GLU A 2 -25.17 -8.95 -4.82
C GLU A 2 -24.48 -7.61 -4.59
N ASP A 3 -24.54 -7.12 -3.36
CA ASP A 3 -23.89 -5.87 -2.96
C ASP A 3 -22.37 -6.05 -3.03
N ASP A 4 -21.70 -5.31 -3.92
CA ASP A 4 -20.25 -5.16 -3.91
C ASP A 4 -19.87 -4.43 -2.60
N ILE A 5 -19.33 -5.15 -1.62
CA ILE A 5 -18.87 -4.54 -0.35
C ILE A 5 -17.54 -3.83 -0.62
N ASP A 6 -17.57 -2.49 -0.65
CA ASP A 6 -16.35 -1.67 -0.61
C ASP A 6 -15.74 -1.73 0.79
N SER A 7 -14.54 -2.29 0.88
CA SER A 7 -13.83 -2.44 2.14
C SER A 7 -12.42 -1.89 2.03
N SER A 8 -11.98 -1.23 3.12
CA SER A 8 -10.67 -0.58 3.16
C SER A 8 -9.88 -0.95 4.40
N ILE A 9 -8.61 -1.29 4.18
CA ILE A 9 -7.63 -1.52 5.25
C ILE A 9 -6.71 -0.30 5.31
N ASN A 10 -6.54 0.24 6.51
CA ASN A 10 -5.62 1.32 6.81
C ASN A 10 -4.49 0.76 7.67
N THR A 11 -3.24 0.99 7.28
CA THR A 11 -2.10 0.60 8.11
C THR A 11 -1.17 1.78 8.33
N PHE A 12 -0.58 1.82 9.53
CA PHE A 12 0.38 2.82 9.96
C PHE A 12 1.81 2.26 9.84
N SER A 13 2.75 3.16 9.51
CA SER A 13 4.15 2.82 9.26
C SER A 13 4.88 2.22 10.47
N SER A 14 5.73 1.22 10.22
CA SER A 14 6.83 0.81 11.09
C SER A 14 8.16 1.37 10.53
N LEU A 15 9.05 1.80 11.41
CA LEU A 15 10.45 2.08 11.07
C LEU A 15 11.26 0.85 11.49
N GLU A 16 12.05 0.28 10.59
CA GLU A 16 13.06 -0.68 11.00
C GLU A 16 14.11 0.05 11.86
N ASN A 17 14.24 -0.39 13.11
CA ASN A 17 15.11 0.09 14.18
C ASN A 17 14.70 1.39 14.92
N GLU A 18 14.28 1.13 16.17
CA GLU A 18 14.24 1.97 17.37
C GLU A 18 13.31 3.19 17.42
N GLU A 19 12.38 3.01 18.37
CA GLU A 19 11.66 3.96 19.20
C GLU A 19 12.28 5.36 19.31
N ASN A 20 11.40 6.35 19.21
CA ASN A 20 11.54 7.76 19.64
C ASN A 20 11.95 8.83 18.62
N ASN A 21 12.23 8.52 17.35
CA ASN A 21 12.46 9.58 16.33
C ASN A 21 11.72 9.41 14.99
N VAL A 22 10.38 9.31 15.04
CA VAL A 22 9.53 9.32 13.84
C VAL A 22 9.50 10.74 13.22
N PHE A 23 10.22 10.93 12.11
CA PHE A 23 10.22 12.18 11.31
C PHE A 23 9.05 12.24 10.33
N TRP A 24 8.60 11.08 9.86
CA TRP A 24 7.56 10.92 8.84
C TRP A 24 6.58 9.82 9.24
N LYS A 25 5.33 9.98 8.83
CA LYS A 25 4.29 8.95 8.88
C LYS A 25 3.97 8.52 7.45
N ALA A 26 4.08 7.22 7.16
CA ALA A 26 3.56 6.67 5.91
C ALA A 26 2.20 6.00 6.16
N THR A 27 1.32 6.09 5.17
CA THR A 27 0.02 5.44 5.18
C THR A 27 -0.27 4.92 3.80
N VAL A 28 -0.80 3.71 3.74
CA VAL A 28 -1.32 3.11 2.50
C VAL A 28 -2.68 2.51 2.80
N LYS A 29 -3.58 2.64 1.83
CA LYS A 29 -4.93 2.10 1.85
C LYS A 29 -5.20 1.42 0.52
N ILE A 30 -5.81 0.24 0.61
CA ILE A 30 -6.39 -0.47 -0.52
C ILE A 30 -7.91 -0.33 -0.50
N VAL A 31 -8.50 -0.40 -1.68
CA VAL A 31 -9.95 -0.45 -1.93
C VAL A 31 -10.19 -1.65 -2.82
N TYR A 32 -11.15 -2.48 -2.46
CA TYR A 32 -11.44 -3.71 -3.18
C TYR A 32 -12.92 -4.07 -3.09
N THR A 33 -13.37 -4.87 -4.04
CA THR A 33 -14.73 -5.42 -4.09
C THR A 33 -14.67 -6.93 -3.96
N ILE A 34 -15.62 -7.51 -3.24
CA ILE A 34 -15.89 -8.96 -3.19
C ILE A 34 -17.34 -9.19 -3.63
N SER A 35 -17.55 -10.13 -4.55
CA SER A 35 -18.87 -10.66 -4.93
C SER A 35 -18.74 -12.16 -5.18
N GLY A 36 -19.49 -12.95 -4.43
CA GLY A 36 -19.32 -14.41 -4.37
C GLY A 36 -17.88 -14.81 -4.08
N GLU A 37 -17.31 -15.68 -4.93
CA GLU A 37 -15.92 -16.15 -4.85
C GLU A 37 -14.91 -15.23 -5.58
N TYR A 38 -15.31 -14.02 -5.98
CA TYR A 38 -14.48 -13.13 -6.79
C TYR A 38 -14.03 -11.91 -6.01
N VAL A 39 -12.77 -11.52 -6.22
CA VAL A 39 -12.18 -10.31 -5.66
C VAL A 39 -11.58 -9.44 -6.76
N GLN A 40 -11.55 -8.14 -6.53
CA GLN A 40 -10.81 -7.19 -7.36
C GLN A 40 -10.22 -6.10 -6.47
N LEU A 41 -8.89 -5.96 -6.51
CA LEU A 41 -8.22 -4.76 -5.98
C LEU A 41 -8.48 -3.62 -6.96
N THR A 42 -9.29 -2.62 -6.60
CA THR A 42 -9.73 -1.57 -7.53
C THR A 42 -8.86 -0.32 -7.46
N LYS A 43 -8.40 0.05 -6.27
CA LYS A 43 -7.66 1.30 -6.05
C LYS A 43 -6.66 1.15 -4.92
N VAL A 44 -5.55 1.88 -5.04
CA VAL A 44 -4.55 2.04 -3.99
C VAL A 44 -4.27 3.52 -3.78
N THR A 45 -4.30 3.94 -2.53
CA THR A 45 -4.04 5.32 -2.11
C THR A 45 -3.01 5.33 -0.99
N GLY A 46 -2.31 6.43 -0.84
CA GLY A 46 -1.38 6.58 0.27
C GLY A 46 -0.76 7.95 0.34
N SER A 47 -0.05 8.17 1.43
CA SER A 47 0.61 9.44 1.73
C SER A 47 1.79 9.25 2.66
N TRP A 48 2.75 10.18 2.54
CA TRP A 48 3.80 10.41 3.50
C TRP A 48 3.66 11.81 4.06
N VAL A 49 3.51 11.92 5.37
CA VAL A 49 3.34 13.20 6.07
C VAL A 49 4.54 13.42 6.96
N GLN A 50 5.20 14.57 6.81
CA GLN A 50 6.27 14.98 7.70
C GLN A 50 5.66 15.37 9.04
N LEU A 51 6.16 14.77 10.13
CA LEU A 51 5.70 15.05 11.47
C LEU A 51 6.59 16.09 12.17
N ARG A 52 7.90 16.04 11.94
CA ARG A 52 8.89 16.94 12.55
C ARG A 52 10.26 16.87 11.87
N GLY A 53 11.14 17.80 12.23
CA GLY A 53 12.54 17.89 11.80
C GLY A 53 12.70 18.36 10.35
N ALA A 54 13.87 18.91 10.00
CA ALA A 54 14.19 19.32 8.63
C ALA A 54 14.79 18.13 7.86
N THR A 55 13.94 17.35 7.20
CA THR A 55 14.33 16.14 6.46
C THR A 55 13.70 16.14 5.07
N THR A 56 14.30 15.41 4.14
CA THR A 56 13.82 15.32 2.75
C THR A 56 13.31 13.92 2.47
N LEU A 57 12.16 13.81 1.78
CA LEU A 57 11.61 12.54 1.31
C LEU A 57 11.86 12.35 -0.19
N SER A 58 12.34 11.17 -0.58
CA SER A 58 12.67 10.82 -1.97
C SER A 58 12.42 9.33 -2.25
N ASN A 59 12.67 8.87 -3.49
CA ASN A 59 12.61 7.47 -3.89
C ASN A 59 11.31 6.73 -3.52
N ARG A 60 10.18 7.45 -3.61
CA ARG A 60 8.85 6.92 -3.32
C ARG A 60 8.53 5.76 -4.26
N ARG A 61 8.09 4.64 -3.71
CA ARG A 61 7.64 3.47 -4.46
C ARG A 61 6.34 2.95 -3.86
N VAL A 62 5.49 2.46 -4.74
CA VAL A 62 4.25 1.77 -4.38
C VAL A 62 4.23 0.48 -5.18
N TYR A 63 4.02 -0.64 -4.50
CA TYR A 63 3.78 -1.94 -5.07
C TYR A 63 2.39 -2.38 -4.64
N TYR A 64 1.64 -3.00 -5.53
CA TYR A 64 0.30 -3.49 -5.23
C TYR A 64 -0.03 -4.71 -6.04
N GLY A 65 -0.93 -5.55 -5.54
CA GLY A 65 -1.22 -6.82 -6.17
C GLY A 65 -2.48 -7.50 -5.66
N GLN A 66 -2.98 -8.40 -6.49
CA GLN A 66 -3.91 -9.45 -6.13
C GLN A 66 -3.26 -10.78 -6.52
N SER A 67 -2.91 -11.58 -5.54
CA SER A 67 -1.98 -12.69 -5.66
C SER A 67 -2.63 -14.00 -5.21
N TYR A 68 -2.12 -15.11 -5.75
CA TYR A 68 -2.59 -16.46 -5.45
C TYR A 68 -4.10 -16.64 -5.69
N LEU A 69 -4.65 -15.92 -6.66
CA LEU A 69 -6.00 -16.13 -7.18
C LEU A 69 -5.98 -17.30 -8.16
N ALA A 70 -7.07 -18.07 -8.20
CA ALA A 70 -7.26 -19.12 -9.21
C ALA A 70 -7.32 -18.54 -10.64
N SER A 71 -7.68 -17.26 -10.78
CA SER A 71 -7.67 -16.52 -12.05
C SER A 71 -7.30 -15.05 -11.84
N ASN A 72 -6.73 -14.42 -12.87
CA ASN A 72 -6.45 -12.98 -12.90
C ASN A 72 -5.56 -12.46 -11.77
N SER A 73 -4.62 -13.26 -11.26
CA SER A 73 -3.55 -12.74 -10.40
C SER A 73 -2.76 -11.67 -11.15
N ALA A 74 -2.48 -10.54 -10.50
CA ALA A 74 -1.82 -9.40 -11.12
C ALA A 74 -1.06 -8.55 -10.09
N THR A 75 0.02 -7.92 -10.53
CA THR A 75 0.80 -6.97 -9.73
C THR A 75 1.07 -5.69 -10.51
N GLY A 76 1.36 -4.62 -9.79
CA GLY A 76 1.65 -3.32 -10.34
C GLY A 76 2.62 -2.55 -9.45
N SER A 77 3.32 -1.60 -10.05
CA SER A 77 4.17 -0.68 -9.31
C SER A 77 4.13 0.74 -9.89
N LYS A 78 4.35 1.73 -9.02
CA LYS A 78 4.41 3.16 -9.39
C LYS A 78 5.49 3.87 -8.57
N LYS A 79 6.00 4.97 -9.12
CA LYS A 79 6.95 5.89 -8.47
C LYS A 79 6.29 7.27 -8.32
N PRO A 80 5.63 7.56 -7.19
CA PRO A 80 5.01 8.86 -6.97
C PRO A 80 6.03 10.00 -7.00
N SER A 81 5.74 11.06 -7.75
CA SER A 81 6.53 12.30 -7.71
C SER A 81 6.21 13.18 -6.51
N LYS A 82 5.03 13.00 -5.91
CA LYS A 82 4.51 13.75 -4.75
C LYS A 82 4.41 12.86 -3.50
N ASN A 83 4.23 13.51 -2.35
CA ASN A 83 4.04 12.87 -1.04
C ASN A 83 2.67 12.20 -0.85
N SER A 84 1.81 12.20 -1.86
CA SER A 84 0.54 11.49 -1.86
C SER A 84 0.29 10.89 -3.23
N PHE A 85 -0.49 9.81 -3.24
CA PHE A 85 -0.86 9.13 -4.47
C PHE A 85 -2.24 8.49 -4.37
N SER A 86 -2.85 8.32 -5.54
CA SER A 86 -4.12 7.64 -5.71
C SER A 86 -4.14 7.02 -7.11
N TYR A 87 -4.10 5.69 -7.19
CA TYR A 87 -4.03 4.95 -8.44
C TYR A 87 -5.20 3.97 -8.54
N SER A 88 -5.94 4.03 -9.65
CA SER A 88 -6.77 2.91 -10.08
C SER A 88 -5.85 1.80 -10.59
N THR A 89 -6.12 0.55 -10.20
CA THR A 89 -5.23 -0.58 -10.55
C THR A 89 -5.44 -1.08 -11.98
N GLY A 90 -6.67 -0.99 -12.50
CA GLY A 90 -7.08 -1.60 -13.76
C GLY A 90 -7.10 -3.14 -13.73
N PHE A 91 -7.00 -3.78 -12.56
CA PHE A 91 -7.03 -5.24 -12.47
C PHE A 91 -8.43 -5.79 -12.75
N LYS A 92 -8.51 -6.99 -13.33
CA LYS A 92 -9.77 -7.71 -13.57
C LYS A 92 -10.19 -8.47 -12.30
N LYS A 93 -11.50 -8.71 -12.11
CA LYS A 93 -12.02 -9.61 -11.06
C LYS A 93 -11.38 -11.00 -11.21
N GLY A 94 -10.89 -11.59 -10.12
CA GLY A 94 -10.27 -12.91 -10.09
C GLY A 94 -10.89 -13.79 -9.00
N ARG A 95 -10.98 -15.09 -9.26
CA ARG A 95 -11.57 -16.04 -8.29
C ARG A 95 -10.57 -16.32 -7.17
N TYR A 96 -10.92 -16.02 -5.93
CA TYR A 96 -10.02 -16.23 -4.79
C TYR A 96 -10.06 -17.68 -4.30
N ILE A 97 -8.97 -18.12 -3.70
CA ILE A 97 -8.80 -19.40 -3.05
C ILE A 97 -8.75 -19.11 -1.54
N TYR A 98 -9.75 -19.60 -0.82
CA TYR A 98 -9.90 -19.36 0.63
C TYR A 98 -8.63 -19.73 1.41
N ASN A 99 -8.22 -18.82 2.30
CA ASN A 99 -6.99 -18.85 3.10
C ASN A 99 -5.68 -18.89 2.31
N LYS A 100 -5.68 -18.55 1.02
CA LYS A 100 -4.44 -18.50 0.20
C LYS A 100 -4.31 -17.20 -0.57
N SER A 101 -5.42 -16.68 -1.06
CA SER A 101 -5.43 -15.45 -1.85
C SER A 101 -5.16 -14.22 -0.98
N VAL A 102 -4.38 -13.30 -1.53
CA VAL A 102 -4.01 -12.06 -0.84
C VAL A 102 -4.16 -10.90 -1.80
N ILE A 103 -4.81 -9.84 -1.34
CA ILE A 103 -4.76 -8.53 -2.00
C ILE A 103 -4.01 -7.55 -1.11
N GLY A 104 -3.25 -6.64 -1.70
CA GLY A 104 -2.52 -5.69 -0.87
C GLY A 104 -1.72 -4.66 -1.64
N ALA A 105 -1.14 -3.76 -0.86
CA ALA A 105 -0.20 -2.78 -1.29
C ALA A 105 0.88 -2.54 -0.23
N ASN A 106 2.07 -2.24 -0.70
CA ASN A 106 3.21 -1.81 0.09
C ASN A 106 3.72 -0.50 -0.50
N THR A 107 4.15 0.42 0.37
CA THR A 107 4.76 1.66 -0.07
C THR A 107 6.00 1.97 0.73
N THR A 108 7.05 2.42 0.04
CA THR A 108 8.33 2.77 0.63
C THR A 108 8.80 4.14 0.18
N ALA A 109 9.58 4.82 1.01
CA ALA A 109 10.29 6.03 0.63
C ALA A 109 11.60 6.16 1.42
N THR A 110 12.55 6.92 0.88
CA THR A 110 13.81 7.24 1.54
C THR A 110 13.71 8.61 2.21
N ILE A 111 14.00 8.66 3.51
CA ILE A 111 14.17 9.87 4.30
C ILE A 111 15.67 10.20 4.36
N THR A 112 16.05 11.41 3.99
CA THR A 112 17.40 11.95 4.19
C THR A 112 17.38 12.95 5.35
N LEU A 113 18.16 12.67 6.39
CA LEU A 113 18.32 13.53 7.57
C LEU A 113 19.32 14.66 7.33
N SER A 114 19.36 15.67 8.20
CA SER A 114 20.21 16.87 8.05
C SER A 114 21.72 16.57 8.03
N GLY A 115 22.16 15.40 8.48
CA GLY A 115 23.54 14.90 8.37
C GLY A 115 23.79 13.97 7.17
N GLY A 116 22.85 13.86 6.22
CA GLY A 116 22.97 13.00 5.04
C GLY A 116 22.61 11.52 5.26
N SER A 117 22.43 11.09 6.51
CA SER A 117 21.98 9.73 6.86
C SER A 117 20.64 9.42 6.21
N LYS A 118 20.50 8.21 5.67
CA LYS A 118 19.29 7.75 4.98
C LYS A 118 18.56 6.70 5.82
N ARG A 119 17.23 6.80 5.85
CA ARG A 119 16.34 5.79 6.43
C ARG A 119 15.24 5.43 5.43
N THR A 120 14.71 4.22 5.54
CA THR A 120 13.53 3.81 4.77
C THR A 120 12.31 3.88 5.68
N ILE A 121 11.22 4.42 5.15
CA ILE A 121 9.90 4.32 5.78
C ILE A 121 9.00 3.46 4.91
N GLU A 122 8.27 2.55 5.55
CA GLU A 122 7.36 1.61 4.91
C GLU A 122 5.95 1.73 5.50
N ALA A 123 4.93 1.49 4.67
CA ALA A 123 3.59 1.12 5.13
C ALA A 123 3.02 0.03 4.23
N ARG A 124 2.25 -0.89 4.81
CA ARG A 124 1.68 -2.06 4.11
C ARG A 124 0.23 -2.28 4.50
N ALA A 125 -0.66 -2.45 3.54
CA ALA A 125 -2.05 -2.85 3.76
C ALA A 125 -2.36 -4.09 2.94
N ASP A 126 -2.78 -5.17 3.60
CA ASP A 126 -3.15 -6.42 2.93
C ASP A 126 -4.34 -7.09 3.59
N LYS A 127 -5.07 -7.87 2.80
CA LYS A 127 -6.20 -8.70 3.20
C LYS A 127 -5.97 -10.12 2.70
N ASN A 128 -5.96 -11.06 3.64
CA ASN A 128 -6.11 -12.49 3.35
C ASN A 128 -7.59 -12.81 3.11
N LEU A 129 -7.86 -13.63 2.08
CA LEU A 129 -9.17 -14.03 1.58
C LEU A 129 -9.37 -15.53 1.71
#